data_AF-A0AAU7VG60-F1
#
_entry.id   AF-A0AAU7VG60-F1
#
_cell.length_a   1.000
_cell.length_b   1.000
_cell.length_c   1.000
_cell.angle_alpha   90.00
_cell.angle_beta   90.00
_cell.angle_gamma   90.00
#
_symmetry.space_group_name_H-M   'P 1'
#
loop_
_entity.id
_entity.type
_entity.pdbx_description
1 polymer ?
#
loop_
_entity_poly.entity_id
_entity_poly.type
_entity_poly.pdbx_seq_one_letter_code
_entity_poly.pdbx_strand_id
1 'polypeptide(L)'
;PQGVINGVTELGTATALQAQKNVTTAYNDLKNVPHTTQMTGVDLSGKILQPGVYKFDAAAGMNTAASILTLEGAGIYIFQVGSALTIAGNTEIRVINGAQASCIFWQV
;
A
#
# COMPACT_ATOMS: atom_id res chain seq x y z
N PRO A 1 -17.86 -2.01 -22.62
CA PRO A 1 -17.50 -1.57 -21.25
C PRO A 1 -18.63 -1.88 -20.26
N GLN A 2 -18.44 -2.80 -19.31
CA GLN A 2 -19.41 -2.92 -18.21
C GLN A 2 -18.67 -3.11 -16.89
N GLY A 3 -17.93 -2.08 -16.48
CA GLY A 3 -17.56 -1.95 -15.08
C GLY A 3 -18.85 -1.74 -14.28
N VAL A 4 -19.11 -2.61 -13.32
CA VAL A 4 -20.28 -2.52 -12.42
C VAL A 4 -19.83 -1.87 -11.12
N ILE A 5 -20.54 -0.82 -10.71
CA ILE A 5 -20.30 -0.12 -9.44
C ILE A 5 -21.42 -0.54 -8.47
N ASN A 6 -21.07 -1.27 -7.41
CA ASN A 6 -22.01 -1.69 -6.36
C ASN A 6 -22.21 -0.60 -5.28
N GLY A 7 -22.14 0.66 -5.66
CA GLY A 7 -22.15 1.83 -4.79
C GLY A 7 -22.57 3.09 -5.54
N VAL A 8 -22.25 4.27 -5.00
CA VAL A 8 -22.62 5.56 -5.60
C VAL A 8 -21.44 6.16 -6.35
N THR A 9 -21.71 6.67 -7.56
CA THR A 9 -20.77 7.49 -8.31
C THR A 9 -20.92 8.95 -7.90
N GLU A 10 -19.87 9.52 -7.30
CA GLU A 10 -19.83 10.89 -6.78
C GLU A 10 -18.87 11.75 -7.62
N LEU A 11 -19.39 12.60 -8.51
CA LEU A 11 -18.59 13.48 -9.38
C LEU A 11 -18.84 14.95 -9.03
N GLY A 12 -17.82 15.66 -8.56
CA GLY A 12 -17.91 17.09 -8.23
C GLY A 12 -18.80 17.42 -7.03
N THR A 13 -19.25 16.42 -6.27
CA THR A 13 -20.10 16.60 -5.09
C THR A 13 -19.30 17.06 -3.88
N ALA A 14 -19.97 17.63 -2.87
CA ALA A 14 -19.34 18.01 -1.60
C ALA A 14 -18.66 16.82 -0.92
N THR A 15 -19.25 15.62 -1.02
CA THR A 15 -18.67 14.37 -0.52
C THR A 15 -17.36 14.03 -1.23
N ALA A 16 -17.32 14.10 -2.56
CA ALA A 16 -16.10 13.86 -3.34
C ALA A 16 -15.00 14.88 -3.04
N LEU A 17 -15.35 16.17 -2.91
CA LEU A 17 -14.44 17.25 -2.52
C LEU A 17 -13.85 17.00 -1.12
N GLN A 18 -14.65 16.56 -0.16
CA GLN A 18 -14.17 16.23 1.18
C GLN A 18 -13.30 14.96 1.17
N ALA A 19 -13.66 13.94 0.40
CA ALA A 19 -12.86 12.73 0.25
C ALA A 19 -11.46 13.03 -0.34
N GLN A 20 -11.37 13.96 -1.30
CA GLN A 20 -10.08 14.41 -1.85
C GLN A 20 -9.20 15.08 -0.78
N LYS A 21 -9.78 15.94 0.06
CA LYS A 21 -9.05 16.55 1.18
C LYS A 21 -8.58 15.47 2.17
N ASN A 22 -9.47 14.54 2.52
CA ASN A 22 -9.16 13.45 3.45
C ASN A 22 -8.04 12.55 2.94
N VAL A 23 -8.05 12.16 1.66
CA VAL A 23 -6.95 11.35 1.09
C VAL A 23 -5.64 12.13 1.02
N THR A 24 -5.70 13.45 0.80
CA THR A 24 -4.51 14.31 0.81
C THR A 24 -3.90 14.40 2.21
N THR A 25 -4.74 14.58 3.23
CA THR A 25 -4.31 14.52 4.64
C THR A 25 -3.72 13.15 4.98
N ALA A 26 -4.43 12.07 4.69
CA ALA A 26 -3.95 10.71 4.96
C ALA A 26 -2.63 10.40 4.25
N TYR A 27 -2.46 10.82 2.99
CA TYR A 27 -1.20 10.67 2.26
C TYR A 27 -0.03 11.38 2.98
N ASN A 28 -0.25 12.63 3.39
CA ASN A 28 0.77 13.41 4.09
C ASN A 28 1.08 12.85 5.48
N ASP A 29 0.06 12.40 6.22
CA ASP A 29 0.23 11.76 7.52
C ASP A 29 1.06 10.49 7.40
N LEU A 30 0.70 9.60 6.46
CA LEU A 30 1.42 8.36 6.19
C LEU A 30 2.87 8.61 5.76
N LYS A 31 3.13 9.63 4.94
CA LYS A 31 4.49 10.02 4.50
C LYS A 31 5.38 10.49 5.64
N ASN A 32 4.80 11.05 6.70
CA ASN A 32 5.54 11.62 7.82
C ASN A 32 5.72 10.67 9.00
N VAL A 33 5.12 9.46 8.97
CA VAL A 33 5.34 8.46 10.01
C VAL A 33 6.83 8.05 10.02
N PRO A 34 7.51 8.06 11.18
CA PRO A 34 8.88 7.58 11.25
C PRO A 34 9.00 6.13 10.77
N HIS A 35 9.93 5.88 9.85
CA HIS A 35 10.12 4.54 9.31
C HIS A 35 10.89 3.65 10.28
N THR A 36 10.52 2.36 10.32
CA THR A 36 11.22 1.34 11.11
C THR A 36 12.27 0.61 10.29
N THR A 37 12.15 0.62 8.96
CA THR A 37 13.04 -0.13 8.07
C THR A 37 13.24 0.59 6.74
N GLN A 38 14.50 0.80 6.35
CA GLN A 38 14.89 1.28 5.03
C GLN A 38 14.95 0.09 4.05
N MET A 39 14.28 0.21 2.91
CA MET A 39 14.11 -0.83 1.90
C MET A 39 14.43 -0.37 0.48
N THR A 40 15.06 0.80 0.30
CA THR A 40 15.51 1.26 -1.02
C THR A 40 16.37 0.20 -1.71
N GLY A 41 15.98 -0.18 -2.94
CA GLY A 41 16.64 -1.21 -3.74
C GLY A 41 16.27 -2.66 -3.40
N VAL A 42 15.40 -2.89 -2.40
CA VAL A 42 14.94 -4.22 -2.00
C VAL A 42 13.68 -4.60 -2.79
N ASP A 43 13.70 -5.77 -3.43
CA ASP A 43 12.52 -6.38 -4.04
C ASP A 43 11.65 -7.07 -2.97
N LEU A 44 10.34 -6.78 -2.99
CA LEU A 44 9.33 -7.33 -2.08
C LEU A 44 8.89 -8.74 -2.46
N SER A 45 9.24 -9.24 -3.65
CA SER A 45 8.93 -10.59 -4.10
C SER A 45 9.44 -11.64 -3.11
N GLY A 46 8.54 -12.50 -2.62
CA GLY A 46 8.88 -13.58 -1.69
C GLY A 46 9.20 -13.14 -0.25
N LYS A 47 9.06 -11.84 0.08
CA LYS A 47 9.32 -11.35 1.44
C LYS A 47 8.21 -11.76 2.40
N ILE A 48 8.58 -11.93 3.67
CA ILE A 48 7.66 -12.02 4.80
C ILE A 48 7.95 -10.83 5.70
N LEU A 49 6.96 -9.99 5.96
CA LEU A 49 7.09 -8.76 6.72
C LEU A 49 6.18 -8.79 7.94
N GLN A 50 6.69 -8.27 9.06
CA GLN A 50 5.95 -8.02 10.29
C GLN A 50 5.37 -6.60 10.27
N PRO A 51 4.47 -6.21 11.19
CA PRO A 51 4.00 -4.83 11.25
C PRO A 51 5.15 -3.83 11.35
N GLY A 52 5.07 -2.72 10.61
CA GLY A 52 6.14 -1.75 10.52
C GLY A 52 5.95 -0.71 9.41
N VAL A 53 6.91 0.21 9.34
CA VAL A 53 6.94 1.29 8.37
C VAL A 53 8.18 1.13 7.49
N TYR A 54 7.95 0.82 6.22
CA TYR A 54 8.95 0.46 5.22
C TYR A 54 9.18 1.62 4.26
N LYS A 55 10.37 2.22 4.31
CA LYS A 55 10.74 3.36 3.46
C LYS A 55 11.47 2.91 2.20
N PHE A 56 11.07 3.47 1.07
CA PHE A 56 11.79 3.42 -0.19
C PHE A 56 12.03 4.86 -0.64
N ASP A 57 13.28 5.27 -0.82
CA ASP A 57 13.65 6.61 -1.31
C ASP A 57 13.46 6.73 -2.82
N ALA A 58 13.39 5.59 -3.52
CA ALA A 58 13.12 5.48 -4.95
C ALA A 58 11.89 4.57 -5.19
N ALA A 59 11.84 3.98 -6.38
CA ALA A 59 10.79 3.03 -6.74
C ALA A 59 10.84 1.78 -5.86
N ALA A 60 9.67 1.22 -5.57
CA ALA A 60 9.49 -0.06 -4.92
C ALA A 60 8.91 -1.06 -5.94
N GLY A 61 9.10 -2.36 -5.70
CA GLY A 61 8.50 -3.35 -6.58
C GLY A 61 8.43 -4.76 -6.05
N MET A 62 7.51 -5.50 -6.66
CA MET A 62 7.41 -6.95 -6.65
C MET A 62 7.69 -7.42 -8.08
N ASN A 63 8.97 -7.50 -8.46
CA ASN A 63 9.35 -7.64 -9.87
C ASN A 63 9.39 -9.09 -10.36
N THR A 64 9.24 -10.07 -9.46
CA THR A 64 9.17 -11.49 -9.83
C THR A 64 7.71 -11.89 -10.02
N ALA A 65 7.36 -12.36 -11.23
CA ALA A 65 6.03 -12.88 -11.51
C ALA A 65 5.71 -14.13 -10.67
N ALA A 66 4.43 -14.36 -10.38
CA ALA A 66 3.97 -15.48 -9.54
C ALA A 66 4.64 -15.54 -8.15
N SER A 67 4.99 -14.37 -7.59
CA SER A 67 5.56 -14.26 -6.25
C SER A 67 4.53 -13.83 -5.21
N ILE A 68 4.87 -14.04 -3.93
CA ILE A 68 4.00 -13.69 -2.81
C ILE A 68 4.78 -12.76 -1.86
N LEU A 69 4.22 -11.58 -1.55
CA LEU A 69 4.60 -10.82 -0.36
C LEU A 69 3.67 -11.26 0.77
N THR A 70 4.23 -11.77 1.86
CA THR A 70 3.46 -12.16 3.04
C THR A 70 3.55 -11.07 4.11
N LEU A 71 2.41 -10.58 4.58
CA LEU A 71 2.30 -9.71 5.74
C LEU A 71 1.72 -10.54 6.89
N GLU A 72 2.50 -10.68 7.93
CA GLU A 72 2.24 -11.60 9.03
C GLU A 72 2.21 -10.86 10.36
N GLY A 73 1.16 -11.08 11.15
CA GLY A 73 1.01 -10.49 12.48
C GLY A 73 0.01 -9.33 12.53
N ALA A 74 -0.71 -9.20 13.64
CA ALA A 74 -1.62 -8.07 13.84
C ALA A 74 -0.84 -6.76 14.02
N GLY A 75 -1.15 -5.75 13.21
CA GLY A 75 -0.57 -4.42 13.33
C GLY A 75 -0.67 -3.62 12.04
N ILE A 76 -0.01 -2.47 12.03
CA ILE A 76 -0.02 -1.52 10.92
C ILE A 76 1.20 -1.76 10.02
N TYR A 77 0.95 -1.77 8.71
CA TYR A 77 1.97 -1.83 7.66
C TYR A 77 1.88 -0.56 6.83
N ILE A 78 2.96 0.21 6.77
CA ILE A 78 3.02 1.41 5.92
C ILE A 78 4.19 1.24 4.95
N PHE A 79 3.90 1.26 3.66
CA PHE A 79 4.91 1.32 2.61
C PHE A 79 5.00 2.76 2.09
N GLN A 80 6.09 3.43 2.38
CA GLN A 80 6.39 4.80 1.95
C GLN A 80 7.27 4.74 0.71
N VAL A 81 6.71 4.94 -0.47
CA VAL A 81 7.40 4.82 -1.76
C VAL A 81 7.70 6.21 -2.32
N GLY A 82 8.97 6.44 -2.69
CA GLY A 82 9.42 7.75 -3.17
C GLY A 82 9.01 8.06 -4.62
N SER A 83 8.68 7.04 -5.41
CA SER A 83 8.22 7.22 -6.79
C SER A 83 7.21 6.16 -7.24
N ALA A 84 7.59 5.20 -8.07
CA ALA A 84 6.68 4.20 -8.63
C ALA A 84 6.63 2.92 -7.79
N LEU A 85 5.47 2.27 -7.78
CA LEU A 85 5.28 0.89 -7.33
C LEU A 85 4.98 -0.01 -8.52
N THR A 86 5.84 -0.99 -8.79
CA THR A 86 5.66 -1.96 -9.88
C THR A 86 5.33 -3.34 -9.31
N ILE A 87 4.28 -3.97 -9.85
CA ILE A 87 3.86 -5.32 -9.46
C ILE A 87 3.83 -6.20 -10.71
N ALA A 88 4.63 -7.26 -10.71
CA ALA A 88 4.65 -8.24 -11.78
C ALA A 88 3.36 -9.06 -11.85
N GLY A 89 3.09 -9.66 -13.02
CA GLY A 89 1.89 -10.48 -13.22
C GLY A 89 1.80 -11.68 -12.26
N ASN A 90 0.56 -12.06 -11.92
CA ASN A 90 0.24 -13.19 -11.04
C ASN A 90 0.82 -13.09 -9.63
N THR A 91 1.12 -11.87 -9.16
CA THR A 91 1.66 -11.62 -7.82
C THR A 91 0.54 -11.52 -6.78
N GLU A 92 0.79 -12.03 -5.58
CA GLU A 92 -0.13 -11.95 -4.44
C GLU A 92 0.47 -11.16 -3.27
N ILE A 93 -0.39 -10.43 -2.54
CA ILE A 93 -0.11 -9.96 -1.19
C ILE A 93 -0.95 -10.80 -0.24
N ARG A 94 -0.27 -11.63 0.56
CA ARG A 94 -0.89 -12.59 1.47
C ARG A 94 -0.90 -12.04 2.88
N VAL A 95 -2.07 -11.98 3.49
CA VAL A 95 -2.30 -11.40 4.83
C VAL A 95 -2.65 -12.53 5.78
N ILE A 96 -1.79 -12.82 6.77
CA ILE A 96 -1.93 -13.98 7.67
C ILE A 96 -1.71 -13.63 9.14
N ASN A 97 -2.05 -14.58 10.02
CA ASN A 97 -1.74 -14.56 11.44
C ASN A 97 -2.15 -13.26 12.14
N GLY A 98 -3.37 -12.79 11.83
CA GLY A 98 -3.98 -11.61 12.45
C GLY A 98 -3.70 -10.29 11.75
N ALA A 99 -2.88 -10.26 10.69
CA ALA A 99 -2.79 -9.10 9.82
C ALA A 99 -4.16 -8.79 9.18
N GLN A 100 -4.44 -7.50 8.94
CA GLN A 100 -5.72 -7.04 8.39
C GLN A 100 -5.50 -6.10 7.22
N ALA A 101 -6.26 -6.27 6.15
CA ALA A 101 -6.15 -5.42 4.97
C ALA A 101 -6.42 -3.93 5.27
N SER A 102 -7.32 -3.64 6.21
CA SER A 102 -7.60 -2.30 6.71
C SER A 102 -6.44 -1.62 7.45
N CYS A 103 -5.37 -2.37 7.75
CA CYS A 103 -4.17 -1.88 8.44
C CYS A 103 -2.95 -1.84 7.52
N ILE A 104 -3.12 -2.03 6.20
CA ILE A 104 -2.06 -1.98 5.20
C ILE A 104 -2.22 -0.72 4.36
N PHE A 105 -1.19 0.13 4.34
CA PHE A 105 -1.18 1.40 3.65
C PHE A 105 -0.02 1.47 2.66
N TRP A 106 -0.32 1.90 1.44
CA TRP A 106 0.67 2.21 0.41
C TRP A 106 0.61 3.71 0.13
N GLN A 107 1.61 4.44 0.62
CA GLN A 107 1.85 5.83 0.24
C GLN A 107 2.80 5.80 -0.96
N VAL A 108 2.30 6.19 -2.13
CA VAL A 108 3.05 6.25 -3.39
C VAL A 108 2.86 7.65 -3.96
#